data_AF-A0A7J8X1Z9-F1
#
_entry.id   AF-A0A7J8X1Z9-F1
#
_cell.length_a   1.000
_cell.length_b   1.000
_cell.length_c   1.000
_cell.angle_alpha   90.00
_cell.angle_beta   90.00
_cell.angle_gamma   90.00
#
_symmetry.space_group_name_H-M   'P 1'
#
loop_
_entity.id
_entity.type
_entity.pdbx_description
1 polymer ?
#
loop_
_entity_poly.entity_id
_entity_poly.type
_entity_poly.pdbx_seq_one_letter_code
_entity_poly.pdbx_strand_id
1 'polypeptide(L)'
;MASSSSFSSADAALELLVSCAHAIEDGNLKTADSFLHQIWNLAPEEHGLISKLVRYFAEALVRRAYGLHPSYYTYSNLQIPHPLYYYYYYSRFDINERVGEAIESAAVGKKGFHLIDFHIPHLYGRGYLFKTLPNRSSDPLSVRITFVLPTFLKNTVDFQEETEYLTEVGKPLKIELKREDLRIIYANSLGEVDESSLDLRRTNDDEA
;
A
#
# COMPACT_ATOMS: atom_id res chain seq x y z
N MET A 1 47.93 -15.30 10.44
CA MET A 1 47.43 -14.12 11.16
C MET A 1 46.12 -13.73 10.50
N ALA A 2 45.02 -13.80 11.24
CA ALA A 2 43.68 -13.61 10.72
C ALA A 2 43.47 -12.16 10.27
N SER A 3 42.85 -11.98 9.10
CA SER A 3 42.37 -10.70 8.61
C SER A 3 41.29 -10.19 9.56
N SER A 4 41.58 -9.13 10.31
CA SER A 4 40.55 -8.37 11.03
C SER A 4 39.69 -7.66 9.99
N SER A 5 38.54 -8.24 9.66
CA SER A 5 37.49 -7.55 8.94
C SER A 5 37.03 -6.38 9.81
N SER A 6 37.35 -5.15 9.42
CA SER A 6 36.76 -3.96 10.01
C SER A 6 35.26 -4.00 9.72
N PHE A 7 34.45 -4.34 10.72
CA PHE A 7 33.01 -4.20 10.63
C PHE A 7 32.69 -2.73 10.37
N SER A 8 31.83 -2.47 9.37
CA SER A 8 31.41 -1.10 9.09
C SER A 8 30.60 -0.57 10.28
N SER A 9 30.56 0.76 10.46
CA SER A 9 29.69 1.38 11.48
C SER A 9 28.21 0.99 11.33
N ALA A 10 27.82 0.65 10.10
CA ALA A 10 26.49 0.17 9.76
C ALA A 10 26.21 -1.24 10.31
N ASP A 11 27.16 -2.17 10.22
CA ASP A 11 27.00 -3.53 10.76
C ASP A 11 26.88 -3.51 12.29
N ALA A 12 27.70 -2.69 12.95
CA ALA A 12 27.63 -2.50 14.40
C ALA A 12 26.27 -1.95 14.86
N ALA A 13 25.67 -1.03 14.09
CA ALA A 13 24.34 -0.49 14.39
C ALA A 13 23.23 -1.54 14.22
N LEU A 14 23.36 -2.47 13.27
CA LEU A 14 22.43 -3.60 13.12
C LEU A 14 22.51 -4.57 14.30
N GLU A 15 23.71 -4.91 14.76
CA GLU A 15 23.90 -5.77 15.94
C GLU A 15 23.31 -5.14 17.21
N LEU A 16 23.44 -3.82 17.34
CA LEU A 16 22.84 -3.07 18.46
C LEU A 16 21.31 -3.07 18.41
N LEU A 17 20.69 -3.05 17.23
CA LEU A 17 19.23 -3.18 17.12
C LEU A 17 18.74 -4.53 17.64
N VAL A 18 19.44 -5.61 17.29
CA VAL A 18 19.13 -6.96 17.79
C VAL A 18 19.31 -7.02 19.31
N SER A 19 20.42 -6.47 19.81
CA SER A 19 20.71 -6.39 21.25
C SER A 19 19.65 -5.56 22.01
N CYS A 20 19.20 -4.45 21.42
CA CYS A 20 18.12 -3.63 21.95
C CYS A 20 16.78 -4.38 21.98
N ALA A 21 16.47 -5.15 20.93
CA ALA A 21 15.25 -5.94 20.90
C ALA A 21 15.23 -7.00 22.01
N HIS A 22 16.35 -7.71 22.24
CA HIS A 22 16.47 -8.64 23.37
C HIS A 22 16.32 -7.94 24.73
N ALA A 23 16.94 -6.78 24.92
CA ALA A 23 16.77 -6.01 26.16
C ALA A 23 15.32 -5.59 26.41
N ILE A 24 14.56 -5.24 25.36
CA ILE A 24 13.13 -4.93 25.46
C ILE A 24 12.31 -6.19 25.78
N GLU A 25 12.62 -7.32 25.14
CA GLU A 25 11.99 -8.62 25.41
C GLU A 25 12.17 -9.05 26.88
N ASP A 26 13.37 -8.87 27.43
CA ASP A 26 13.71 -9.14 28.82
C ASP A 26 13.11 -8.11 29.82
N GLY A 27 12.42 -7.07 29.32
CA GLY A 27 11.88 -5.98 30.15
C GLY A 27 12.95 -5.03 30.71
N ASN A 28 14.19 -5.13 30.25
CA ASN A 28 15.32 -4.31 30.69
C ASN A 28 15.42 -3.00 29.89
N LEU A 29 14.50 -2.08 30.17
CA LEU A 29 14.43 -0.77 29.51
C LEU A 29 15.71 0.06 29.66
N LYS A 30 16.42 -0.06 30.79
CA LYS A 30 17.68 0.66 31.02
C LYS A 30 18.76 0.25 30.02
N THR A 31 18.89 -1.05 29.77
CA THR A 31 19.84 -1.56 28.77
C THR A 31 19.37 -1.22 27.35
N ALA A 32 18.07 -1.31 27.09
CA ALA A 32 17.51 -0.90 25.79
C ALA A 32 17.80 0.57 25.47
N ASP A 33 17.59 1.49 26.43
CA ASP A 33 17.90 2.92 26.26
C ASP A 33 19.39 3.15 25.98
N SER A 34 20.27 2.41 26.66
CA SER A 34 21.71 2.50 26.41
C SER A 34 22.06 2.07 24.98
N PHE A 35 21.44 1.02 24.45
CA PHE A 35 21.64 0.60 23.07
C PHE A 35 21.05 1.59 22.08
N LEU A 36 19.85 2.11 22.31
CA LEU A 36 19.24 3.16 21.48
C LEU A 36 20.09 4.42 21.41
N HIS A 37 20.69 4.82 22.53
CA HIS A 37 21.64 5.94 22.56
C HIS A 37 22.91 5.65 21.75
N GLN A 38 23.44 4.43 21.82
CA GLN A 38 24.58 4.03 20.97
C GLN A 38 24.22 4.04 19.48
N ILE A 39 23.04 3.50 19.13
CA ILE A 39 22.52 3.52 17.76
C ILE A 39 22.39 4.95 17.25
N TRP A 40 21.87 5.88 18.05
CA TRP A 40 21.75 7.28 17.67
C TRP A 40 23.11 7.93 17.33
N ASN A 41 24.15 7.58 18.07
CA ASN A 41 25.51 8.11 17.84
C ASN A 41 26.25 7.40 16.71
N LEU A 42 25.89 6.14 16.42
CA LEU A 42 26.52 5.33 15.36
C LEU A 42 25.85 5.49 14.00
N ALA A 43 24.55 5.82 13.98
CA ALA A 43 23.82 6.05 12.74
C ALA A 43 24.48 7.22 12.00
N PRO A 44 25.21 6.96 10.90
CA PRO A 44 25.96 8.01 10.23
C PRO A 44 24.98 9.05 9.65
N GLU A 45 25.45 10.30 9.50
CA GLU A 45 24.76 11.35 8.73
C GLU A 45 24.50 10.94 7.26
N GLU A 46 25.12 9.84 6.81
CA GLU A 46 24.99 9.32 5.46
C GLU A 46 23.57 8.83 5.14
N HIS A 47 23.04 9.31 4.03
CA HIS A 47 21.73 8.99 3.47
C HIS A 47 21.63 7.57 2.86
N GLY A 48 22.51 6.65 3.27
CA GLY A 48 22.56 5.27 2.80
C GLY A 48 21.36 4.42 3.25
N LEU A 49 21.09 3.33 2.52
CA LEU A 49 19.97 2.43 2.81
C LEU A 49 20.03 1.82 4.22
N ILE A 50 21.22 1.46 4.69
CA ILE A 50 21.39 0.84 6.01
C ILE A 50 21.13 1.86 7.13
N SER A 51 21.58 3.11 6.98
CA SER A 51 21.27 4.19 7.94
C SER A 51 19.75 4.41 8.06
N LYS A 52 19.03 4.41 6.94
CA LYS A 52 17.55 4.48 6.94
C LYS A 52 16.94 3.31 7.70
N LEU A 53 17.36 2.07 7.37
CA LEU A 53 16.87 0.87 8.04
C LEU A 53 17.10 0.96 9.55
N VAL A 54 18.32 1.29 9.99
CA VAL A 54 18.66 1.41 11.40
C VAL A 54 17.72 2.39 12.13
N ARG A 55 17.47 3.54 11.51
CA ARG A 55 16.58 4.58 12.05
C ARG A 55 15.12 4.13 12.15
N TYR A 56 14.57 3.45 11.14
CA TYR A 56 13.22 2.89 11.18
C TYR A 56 13.04 1.89 12.32
N PHE A 57 13.99 0.96 12.47
CA PHE A 57 13.90 -0.08 13.49
C PHE A 57 14.13 0.49 14.89
N ALA A 58 15.04 1.45 15.07
CA ALA A 58 15.23 2.12 16.35
C ALA A 58 13.96 2.85 16.80
N GLU A 59 13.30 3.58 15.89
CA GLU A 59 12.01 4.22 16.18
C GLU A 59 10.93 3.19 16.55
N ALA A 60 10.83 2.08 15.82
CA ALA A 60 9.88 1.02 16.12
C ALA A 60 10.12 0.38 17.51
N LEU A 61 11.39 0.18 17.89
CA LEU A 61 11.76 -0.35 19.20
C LEU A 61 11.41 0.63 20.33
N VAL A 62 11.66 1.93 20.17
CA VAL A 62 11.21 2.96 21.13
C VAL A 62 9.69 2.93 21.27
N ARG A 63 8.96 2.94 20.15
CA ARG A 63 7.49 2.90 20.18
C ARG A 63 6.97 1.66 20.91
N ARG A 64 7.58 0.49 20.68
CA ARG A 64 7.24 -0.76 21.36
C ARG A 64 7.55 -0.71 22.86
N ALA A 65 8.77 -0.28 23.23
CA ALA A 65 9.24 -0.24 24.60
C ALA A 65 8.38 0.67 25.50
N TYR A 66 7.88 1.76 24.94
CA TYR A 66 7.14 2.79 25.67
C TYR A 66 5.63 2.83 25.35
N GLY A 67 5.10 1.87 24.58
CA GLY A 67 3.68 1.83 24.21
C GLY A 67 3.21 3.07 23.44
N LEU A 68 4.09 3.67 22.62
CA LEU A 68 3.77 4.86 21.85
C LEU A 68 3.04 4.48 20.57
N HIS A 69 1.84 5.04 20.41
CA HIS A 69 0.98 4.83 19.25
C HIS A 69 0.65 6.18 18.58
N PRO A 70 1.65 6.85 17.96
CA PRO A 70 1.39 8.10 17.26
C PRO A 70 0.38 7.88 16.13
N SER A 71 -0.42 8.90 15.84
CA SER A 71 -1.37 8.84 14.73
C SER A 71 -0.59 8.61 13.43
N TYR A 72 -1.19 7.85 12.51
CA TYR A 72 -0.57 7.41 11.25
C TYR A 72 0.05 8.55 10.43
N TYR A 73 -0.50 9.77 10.55
CA TYR A 73 -0.07 10.98 9.84
C TYR A 73 1.02 11.79 10.56
N THR A 74 1.54 11.29 11.69
CA THR A 74 2.62 11.98 12.38
C THR A 74 3.90 11.74 11.59
N TYR A 75 4.41 12.79 10.93
CA TYR A 75 5.76 12.79 10.38
C TYR A 75 6.72 12.26 11.45
N SER A 76 7.47 11.19 11.14
CA SER A 76 8.56 10.80 12.00
C SER A 76 9.46 12.03 12.18
N ASN A 77 9.93 12.31 13.38
CA ASN A 77 10.98 13.32 13.60
C ASN A 77 12.27 12.99 12.83
N LEU A 78 12.33 11.81 12.21
CA LEU A 78 13.43 11.29 11.41
C LEU A 78 13.37 11.73 9.93
N GLN A 79 12.47 12.64 9.52
CA GLN A 79 12.31 13.09 8.12
C GLN A 79 12.10 11.95 7.12
N ILE A 80 11.45 10.89 7.58
CA ILE A 80 11.24 9.69 6.79
C ILE A 80 10.01 9.89 5.89
N PRO A 81 10.08 9.54 4.59
CA PRO A 81 8.92 9.55 3.71
C PRO A 81 7.81 8.65 4.25
N HIS A 82 6.56 9.09 4.13
CA HIS A 82 5.40 8.34 4.56
C HIS A 82 5.41 6.91 3.97
N PRO A 83 5.12 5.83 4.74
CA PRO A 83 5.20 4.45 4.24
C PRO A 83 4.37 4.20 2.96
N LEU A 84 3.25 4.91 2.80
CA LEU A 84 2.46 4.83 1.56
C LEU A 84 3.21 5.34 0.34
N TYR A 85 4.15 6.28 0.48
CA TYR A 85 4.98 6.75 -0.63
C TYR A 85 5.68 5.59 -1.35
N TYR A 86 6.25 4.65 -0.58
CA TYR A 86 6.90 3.48 -1.14
C TYR A 86 5.90 2.44 -1.66
N TYR A 87 4.76 2.27 -0.99
CA TYR A 87 3.67 1.45 -1.51
C TYR A 87 3.23 1.92 -2.90
N TYR A 88 3.07 3.24 -3.10
CA TYR A 88 2.72 3.83 -4.40
C TYR A 88 3.84 3.73 -5.44
N TYR A 89 5.09 3.82 -5.00
CA TYR A 89 6.24 3.77 -5.92
C TYR A 89 6.46 2.37 -6.50
N TYR A 90 6.38 1.33 -5.67
CA TYR A 90 6.69 -0.05 -6.07
C TYR A 90 5.50 -0.82 -6.64
N SER A 91 4.26 -0.44 -6.32
CA SER A 91 3.05 -1.09 -6.89
C SER A 91 2.80 -0.78 -8.37
N ARG A 92 3.55 0.17 -8.94
CA ARG A 92 3.27 0.74 -10.25
C ARG A 92 3.64 -0.16 -11.44
N PHE A 93 4.56 -1.12 -11.30
CA PHE A 93 5.25 -1.69 -12.46
C PHE A 93 4.96 -3.18 -12.80
N ASP A 94 4.96 -4.14 -11.87
CA ASP A 94 4.89 -5.58 -12.27
C ASP A 94 3.56 -6.30 -12.00
N ILE A 95 2.76 -5.83 -11.04
CA ILE A 95 1.51 -6.51 -10.67
C ILE A 95 0.38 -6.16 -11.67
N ASN A 96 0.47 -5.01 -12.34
CA ASN A 96 -0.60 -4.50 -13.19
C ASN A 96 -0.77 -5.28 -14.51
N GLU A 97 0.30 -5.78 -15.12
CA GLU A 97 0.20 -6.46 -16.42
C GLU A 97 -0.51 -7.82 -16.28
N ARG A 98 -0.05 -8.67 -15.35
CA ARG A 98 -0.65 -10.00 -15.11
C ARG A 98 -2.10 -9.91 -14.60
N VAL A 99 -2.39 -8.95 -13.73
CA VAL A 99 -3.76 -8.71 -13.25
C VAL A 99 -4.63 -8.20 -14.42
N GLY A 100 -4.08 -7.32 -15.27
CA GLY A 100 -4.73 -6.86 -16.49
C GLY A 100 -5.11 -8.01 -17.42
N GLU A 101 -4.16 -8.89 -17.74
CA GLU A 101 -4.39 -10.08 -18.58
C GLU A 101 -5.47 -11.01 -18.00
N ALA A 102 -5.46 -11.22 -16.68
CA ALA A 102 -6.45 -12.05 -16.01
C ALA A 102 -7.87 -11.44 -16.10
N ILE A 103 -7.99 -10.12 -15.87
CA ILE A 103 -9.27 -9.41 -16.00
C ILE A 103 -9.75 -9.45 -17.46
N GLU A 104 -8.86 -9.19 -18.42
CA GLU A 104 -9.19 -9.30 -19.85
C GLU A 104 -9.69 -10.68 -20.22
N SER A 105 -8.97 -11.74 -19.82
CA SER A 105 -9.39 -13.11 -20.11
C SER A 105 -10.76 -13.44 -19.52
N ALA A 106 -11.09 -12.87 -18.34
CA ALA A 106 -12.39 -13.05 -17.71
C ALA A 106 -13.51 -12.23 -18.39
N ALA A 107 -13.17 -11.10 -19.01
CA ALA A 107 -14.10 -10.18 -19.66
C ALA A 107 -14.43 -10.54 -21.12
N VAL A 108 -13.70 -11.47 -21.74
CA VAL A 108 -13.95 -11.88 -23.14
C VAL A 108 -15.39 -12.39 -23.32
N GLY A 109 -16.10 -11.79 -24.29
CA GLY A 109 -17.49 -12.13 -24.59
C GLY A 109 -18.51 -11.70 -23.53
N LYS A 110 -18.11 -10.88 -22.55
CA LYS A 110 -19.01 -10.32 -21.52
C LYS A 110 -19.42 -8.89 -21.89
N LYS A 111 -20.66 -8.54 -21.55
CA LYS A 111 -21.21 -7.18 -21.66
C LYS A 111 -20.74 -6.25 -20.52
N GLY A 112 -20.23 -6.82 -19.44
CA GLY A 112 -19.67 -6.07 -18.33
C GLY A 112 -19.05 -6.93 -17.24
N PHE A 113 -18.42 -6.27 -16.26
CA PHE A 113 -17.87 -6.91 -15.06
C PHE A 113 -17.86 -5.97 -13.85
N HIS A 114 -17.71 -6.57 -12.67
CA HIS A 114 -17.54 -5.84 -11.41
C HIS A 114 -16.19 -6.20 -10.79
N LEU A 115 -15.32 -5.21 -10.64
CA LEU A 115 -14.01 -5.34 -10.01
C LEU A 115 -14.08 -4.96 -8.53
N ILE A 116 -13.73 -5.90 -7.66
CA ILE A 116 -13.53 -5.64 -6.22
C ILE A 116 -12.04 -5.52 -6.00
N ASP A 117 -11.61 -4.36 -5.54
CA ASP A 117 -10.21 -3.99 -5.53
C ASP A 117 -9.73 -3.58 -4.14
N PHE A 118 -8.68 -4.25 -3.68
CA PHE A 118 -8.06 -3.99 -2.39
C PHE A 118 -6.82 -3.08 -2.50
N HIS A 119 -6.49 -2.65 -3.72
CA HIS A 119 -5.39 -1.74 -3.96
C HIS A 119 -5.81 -0.30 -3.71
N ILE A 120 -4.91 0.47 -3.10
CA ILE A 120 -5.21 1.85 -2.75
C ILE A 120 -5.28 2.72 -4.03
N PRO A 121 -6.36 3.47 -4.26
CA PRO A 121 -6.60 4.16 -5.53
C PRO A 121 -5.81 5.47 -5.56
N HIS A 122 -4.82 5.58 -6.44
CA HIS A 122 -4.08 6.84 -6.65
C HIS A 122 -3.62 6.96 -8.10
N LEU A 123 -4.58 7.22 -9.00
CA LEU A 123 -4.47 8.00 -10.24
C LEU A 123 -3.44 7.59 -11.32
N TYR A 124 -2.57 6.60 -11.11
CA TYR A 124 -1.58 6.17 -12.09
C TYR A 124 -1.34 4.65 -12.06
N GLY A 125 -2.09 3.94 -12.90
CA GLY A 125 -1.88 2.51 -13.17
C GLY A 125 -3.10 1.87 -13.82
N ARG A 126 -4.29 2.20 -13.32
CA ARG A 126 -5.59 1.69 -13.80
C ARG A 126 -5.94 2.12 -15.22
N GLY A 127 -5.48 3.30 -15.65
CA GLY A 127 -5.69 3.73 -17.03
C GLY A 127 -5.10 2.75 -18.06
N TYR A 128 -4.11 1.93 -17.66
CA TYR A 128 -3.61 0.84 -18.50
C TYR A 128 -4.63 -0.31 -18.63
N LEU A 129 -5.27 -0.73 -17.53
CA LEU A 129 -6.31 -1.77 -17.54
C LEU A 129 -7.43 -1.43 -18.54
N PHE A 130 -7.92 -0.20 -18.49
CA PHE A 130 -8.97 0.23 -19.41
C PHE A 130 -8.52 0.24 -20.87
N LYS A 131 -7.25 0.54 -21.16
CA LYS A 131 -6.75 0.59 -22.54
C LYS A 131 -6.72 -0.77 -23.23
N THR A 132 -6.58 -1.85 -22.45
CA THR A 132 -6.41 -3.18 -23.02
C THR A 132 -7.78 -3.85 -23.27
N LEU A 133 -8.74 -3.65 -22.36
CA LEU A 133 -10.07 -4.28 -22.36
C LEU A 133 -10.90 -4.14 -23.65
N PRO A 134 -11.06 -2.97 -24.29
CA PRO A 134 -11.94 -2.78 -25.45
C PRO A 134 -11.56 -3.64 -26.65
N ASN A 135 -10.29 -4.05 -26.77
CA ASN A 135 -9.84 -4.89 -27.89
C ASN A 135 -10.28 -6.35 -27.77
N ARG A 136 -10.87 -6.75 -26.63
CA ARG A 136 -11.12 -8.16 -26.29
C ARG A 136 -12.55 -8.43 -25.81
N SER A 137 -13.39 -7.41 -25.66
CA SER A 137 -14.78 -7.53 -25.18
C SER A 137 -15.83 -7.10 -26.23
N SER A 138 -17.10 -7.39 -25.96
CA SER A 138 -18.22 -6.79 -26.71
C SER A 138 -18.38 -5.32 -26.32
N ASP A 139 -18.58 -4.44 -27.30
CA ASP A 139 -18.78 -2.99 -27.15
C ASP A 139 -20.29 -2.68 -27.15
N PRO A 140 -20.85 -1.93 -26.17
CA PRO A 140 -20.19 -1.28 -25.03
C PRO A 140 -19.94 -2.21 -23.83
N LEU A 141 -18.85 -1.94 -23.10
CA LEU A 141 -18.46 -2.68 -21.90
C LEU A 141 -18.85 -1.89 -20.65
N SER A 142 -19.78 -2.42 -19.86
CA SER A 142 -20.16 -1.87 -18.55
C SER A 142 -19.15 -2.30 -17.48
N VAL A 143 -18.65 -1.35 -16.68
CA VAL A 143 -17.64 -1.63 -15.64
C VAL A 143 -18.10 -1.04 -14.31
N ARG A 144 -18.13 -1.87 -13.28
CA ARG A 144 -18.30 -1.43 -11.88
C ARG A 144 -17.02 -1.68 -11.10
N ILE A 145 -16.67 -0.78 -10.18
CA ILE A 145 -15.49 -0.93 -9.33
C ILE A 145 -15.83 -0.61 -7.89
N THR A 146 -15.42 -1.49 -6.98
CA THR A 146 -15.54 -1.29 -5.54
C THR A 146 -14.17 -1.40 -4.90
N PHE A 147 -13.70 -0.30 -4.33
CA PHE A 147 -12.47 -0.26 -3.56
C PHE A 147 -12.75 -0.67 -2.12
N VAL A 148 -11.99 -1.62 -1.59
CA VAL A 148 -12.01 -1.99 -0.18
C VAL A 148 -10.71 -1.52 0.45
N LEU A 149 -10.79 -0.49 1.29
CA LEU A 149 -9.64 0.23 1.80
C LEU A 149 -9.60 0.22 3.33
N PRO A 150 -8.40 0.14 3.93
CA PRO A 150 -8.24 0.36 5.37
C PRO A 150 -8.84 1.69 5.85
N THR A 151 -9.47 1.71 7.04
CA THR A 151 -10.17 2.91 7.53
C THR A 151 -9.23 4.10 7.74
N PHE A 152 -7.94 3.85 7.99
CA PHE A 152 -6.95 4.92 8.16
C PHE A 152 -6.75 5.77 6.89
N LEU A 153 -7.12 5.26 5.71
CA LEU A 153 -7.00 5.96 4.43
C LEU A 153 -8.16 6.90 4.11
N LYS A 154 -9.20 6.93 4.96
CA LYS A 154 -10.43 7.71 4.73
C LYS A 154 -10.20 9.20 4.46
N ASN A 155 -9.12 9.75 5.02
CA ASN A 155 -8.74 11.16 4.85
C ASN A 155 -7.53 11.36 3.92
N THR A 156 -6.99 10.28 3.34
CA THR A 156 -5.86 10.33 2.39
C THR A 156 -6.33 10.24 0.94
N VAL A 157 -7.33 9.40 0.67
CA VAL A 157 -7.78 9.11 -0.69
C VAL A 157 -8.84 10.14 -1.10
N ASP A 158 -8.52 10.96 -2.09
CA ASP A 158 -9.52 11.78 -2.77
C ASP A 158 -10.30 10.92 -3.76
N PHE A 159 -11.43 10.38 -3.30
CA PHE A 159 -12.25 9.52 -4.13
C PHE A 159 -12.92 10.25 -5.30
N GLN A 160 -13.14 11.56 -5.16
CA GLN A 160 -13.75 12.34 -6.23
C GLN A 160 -12.74 12.48 -7.37
N GLU A 161 -11.49 12.83 -7.05
CA GLU A 161 -10.41 12.91 -8.03
C GLU A 161 -10.17 11.56 -8.74
N GLU A 162 -10.14 10.45 -8.00
CA GLU A 162 -10.01 9.11 -8.59
C GLU A 162 -11.16 8.78 -9.54
N THR A 163 -12.39 9.14 -9.16
CA THR A 163 -13.57 8.91 -9.99
C THR A 163 -13.51 9.70 -11.28
N GLU A 164 -13.17 10.98 -11.20
CA GLU A 164 -13.04 11.86 -12.36
C GLU A 164 -12.00 11.32 -13.32
N TYR A 165 -10.82 10.95 -12.82
CA TYR A 165 -9.76 10.36 -13.64
C TYR A 165 -10.18 9.08 -14.36
N LEU A 166 -10.75 8.10 -13.65
CA LEU A 166 -11.16 6.82 -14.24
C LEU A 166 -12.25 7.03 -15.30
N THR A 167 -13.19 7.94 -15.04
CA THR A 167 -14.26 8.31 -15.98
C THR A 167 -13.67 8.93 -17.25
N GLU A 168 -12.75 9.90 -17.11
CA GLU A 168 -12.11 10.55 -18.27
C GLU A 168 -11.26 9.57 -19.09
N VAL A 169 -10.53 8.65 -18.44
CA VAL A 169 -9.72 7.65 -19.16
C VAL A 169 -10.60 6.61 -19.86
N GLY A 170 -11.76 6.26 -19.31
CA GLY A 170 -12.71 5.30 -19.89
C GLY A 170 -13.43 5.82 -21.14
N LYS A 171 -13.72 7.13 -21.22
CA LYS A 171 -14.45 7.77 -22.34
C LYS A 171 -13.89 7.46 -23.74
N PRO A 172 -12.61 7.72 -24.05
CA PRO A 172 -12.05 7.42 -25.39
C PRO A 172 -12.01 5.92 -25.71
N LEU A 173 -12.23 5.06 -24.70
CA LEU A 173 -12.18 3.60 -24.78
C LEU A 173 -13.57 2.98 -24.86
N LYS A 174 -14.63 3.80 -24.93
CA LYS A 174 -16.05 3.38 -24.93
C LYS A 174 -16.43 2.51 -23.73
N ILE A 175 -15.75 2.71 -22.61
CA ILE A 175 -16.13 2.08 -21.35
C ILE A 175 -17.18 2.98 -20.70
N GLU A 176 -18.34 2.39 -20.41
CA GLU A 176 -19.41 3.06 -19.69
C GLU A 176 -19.12 2.97 -18.19
N LEU A 177 -18.47 3.99 -17.66
CA LEU A 177 -18.18 4.14 -16.23
C LEU A 177 -18.81 5.44 -15.73
N LYS A 178 -19.75 5.34 -14.80
CA LYS A 178 -20.41 6.48 -14.15
C LYS A 178 -20.04 6.55 -12.67
N ARG A 179 -20.44 7.64 -12.01
CA ARG A 179 -20.14 7.87 -10.59
C ARG A 179 -20.70 6.75 -9.70
N GLU A 180 -21.90 6.28 -10.02
CA GLU A 180 -22.63 5.22 -9.32
C GLU A 180 -22.01 3.83 -9.47
N ASP A 181 -21.18 3.64 -10.49
CA ASP A 181 -20.45 2.40 -10.75
C ASP A 181 -19.19 2.28 -9.87
N LEU A 182 -18.81 3.38 -9.20
CA LEU A 182 -17.63 3.48 -8.35
C LEU A 182 -18.03 3.55 -6.88
N ARG A 183 -17.45 2.69 -6.05
CA ARG A 183 -17.70 2.65 -4.59
C ARG A 183 -16.42 2.52 -3.79
N ILE A 184 -16.43 3.04 -2.56
CA ILE A 184 -15.43 2.74 -1.54
C ILE A 184 -16.10 2.15 -0.31
N ILE A 185 -15.56 1.04 0.16
CA ILE A 185 -15.85 0.43 1.46
C ILE A 185 -14.60 0.60 2.32
N TYR A 186 -14.77 1.15 3.52
CA TYR A 186 -13.68 1.27 4.48
C TYR A 186 -13.79 0.16 5.54
N ALA A 187 -12.77 -0.68 5.62
CA ALA A 187 -12.71 -1.82 6.52
C ALA A 187 -11.25 -2.11 6.92
N ASN A 188 -10.98 -2.37 8.21
CA ASN A 188 -9.64 -2.72 8.68
C ASN A 188 -9.30 -4.20 8.45
N SER A 189 -10.30 -5.02 8.16
CA SER A 189 -10.15 -6.44 7.87
C SER A 189 -11.22 -6.91 6.88
N LEU A 190 -10.97 -8.02 6.17
CA LEU A 190 -11.97 -8.62 5.28
C LEU A 190 -13.22 -9.08 6.04
N GLY A 191 -13.09 -9.43 7.33
CA GLY A 191 -14.24 -9.83 8.16
C GLY A 191 -15.21 -8.69 8.47
N GLU A 192 -14.81 -7.43 8.25
CA GLU A 192 -15.69 -6.26 8.39
C GLU A 192 -16.45 -5.92 7.10
N VAL A 193 -16.10 -6.56 5.98
CA VAL A 193 -16.75 -6.32 4.68
C VAL A 193 -17.97 -7.24 4.56
N ASP A 194 -19.15 -6.66 4.70
CA ASP A 194 -20.39 -7.40 4.51
C ASP A 194 -20.66 -7.66 3.01
N GLU A 195 -21.19 -8.83 2.66
CA GLU A 195 -21.47 -9.19 1.26
C GLU A 195 -22.45 -8.21 0.61
N SER A 196 -23.45 -7.74 1.37
CA SER A 196 -24.43 -6.77 0.87
C SER A 196 -23.80 -5.40 0.53
N SER A 197 -22.70 -5.06 1.18
CA SER A 197 -21.97 -3.80 0.93
C SER A 197 -21.28 -3.79 -0.44
N LEU A 198 -20.96 -4.98 -0.98
CA LEU A 198 -20.36 -5.13 -2.30
C LEU A 198 -21.37 -4.93 -3.43
N ASP A 199 -22.67 -5.12 -3.20
CA ASP A 199 -23.73 -5.02 -4.23
C ASP A 199 -23.41 -5.87 -5.47
N LEU A 200 -23.12 -7.15 -5.23
CA LEU A 200 -22.86 -8.12 -6.29
C LEU A 200 -24.16 -8.36 -7.08
N ARG A 201 -24.11 -8.14 -8.40
CA ARG A 201 -25.25 -8.37 -9.30
C ARG A 201 -25.04 -9.64 -10.10
N ARG A 202 -26.13 -10.37 -10.37
CA ARG A 202 -26.09 -11.57 -11.20
C ARG A 202 -26.28 -11.19 -12.67
N THR A 203 -25.69 -12.02 -13.53
CA THR A 203 -25.60 -11.81 -14.99
C THR A 203 -26.96 -11.71 -15.71
N ASN A 204 -28.06 -12.14 -15.08
CA ASN A 204 -29.40 -12.11 -15.67
C ASN A 204 -30.12 -10.76 -15.46
N ASP A 205 -29.65 -9.93 -14.53
CA ASP A 205 -30.30 -8.65 -14.22
C ASP A 205 -29.89 -7.54 -15.22
N ASP A 206 -28.83 -7.78 -15.99
CA ASP A 206 -28.30 -6.87 -17.02
C ASP A 206 -28.77 -7.25 -18.46
N GLU A 207 -29.75 -8.16 -18.59
CA GLU A 207 -30.40 -8.54 -19.86
C GLU A 207 -31.80 -7.92 -20.06
N ALA A 208 -32.23 -7.02 -19.17
CA ALA A 208 -33.52 -6.31 -19.25
C ALA A 208 -33.37 -4.87 -19.78
#